data_AF-V4KAW5-F1
#
_entry.id   AF-V4KAW5-F1
#
_cell.length_a   1.000
_cell.length_b   1.000
_cell.length_c   1.000
_cell.angle_alpha   90.00
_cell.angle_beta   90.00
_cell.angle_gamma   90.00
#
_symmetry.space_group_name_H-M   'P 1'
#
loop_
_entity.id
_entity.type
_entity.pdbx_description
1 polymer ?
#
loop_
_entity_poly.entity_id
_entity_poly.type
_entity_poly.pdbx_seq_one_letter_code
_entity_poly.pdbx_strand_id
1 'polypeptide(L)' 'MASSYTLLLFVCLSIFFIASTEMMMVEGRVCERRSKTWTGFCGNTRGCDSQCKRWERASHGACHAQFPGFACFCYFNC' A
#
# COMPACT_ATOMS: atom_id res chain seq x y z
N MET A 1 44.07 18.14 13.14
CA MET A 1 43.79 18.03 14.60
C MET A 1 42.38 18.54 14.83
N ALA A 2 41.38 17.65 14.86
CA ALA A 2 40.01 18.06 15.14
C ALA A 2 39.95 18.53 16.60
N SER A 3 39.51 19.78 16.83
CA SER A 3 39.33 20.30 18.19
C SER A 3 38.28 19.46 18.91
N SER A 4 38.46 19.20 20.20
CA SER A 4 37.50 18.44 21.03
C SER A 4 36.05 18.92 20.82
N TYR A 5 35.86 20.22 20.65
CA TYR A 5 34.56 20.84 20.36
C TYR A 5 33.95 20.43 19.01
N THR A 6 34.77 20.26 17.98
CA THR A 6 34.30 19.79 16.66
C THR A 6 33.86 18.34 16.69
N LEU A 7 34.53 17.48 17.49
CA LEU A 7 34.10 16.10 17.71
C LEU A 7 32.79 16.05 18.49
N LEU A 8 32.66 16.88 19.52
CA LEU A 8 31.45 16.96 20.36
C LEU A 8 30.24 17.41 19.55
N LEU A 9 30.39 18.44 18.70
CA LEU A 9 29.35 18.89 17.79
C LEU A 9 28.94 17.83 16.78
N PHE A 10 29.91 17.10 16.21
CA PHE A 10 29.63 16.00 15.28
C PHE A 10 28.82 14.88 15.95
N VAL A 11 29.16 14.52 17.19
CA VAL A 11 28.44 13.51 17.98
C VAL A 11 27.02 13.99 18.31
N CYS A 12 26.83 15.26 18.68
CA CYS A 12 25.49 15.80 18.93
C CYS A 12 24.60 15.77 17.67
N LEU A 13 25.17 16.14 16.52
CA LEU A 13 24.43 16.14 15.25
C LEU A 13 24.05 14.73 14.79
N SER A 14 24.93 13.74 14.98
CA SER A 14 24.62 12.36 14.64
C SER A 14 23.52 11.77 15.53
N ILE A 15 23.53 12.06 16.83
CA ILE A 15 22.46 11.66 17.76
C ILE A 15 21.11 12.27 17.35
N PHE A 16 21.09 13.56 17.00
CA PHE A 16 19.88 14.25 16.53
C PHE A 16 19.32 13.61 15.26
N PHE A 17 20.19 13.25 14.31
CA PHE A 17 19.79 12.58 13.07
C PHE A 17 19.17 11.20 13.33
N ILE A 18 19.79 10.39 14.20
CA ILE A 18 19.29 9.05 14.57
C ILE A 18 17.94 9.16 15.30
N ALA A 19 17.76 10.17 16.15
CA ALA A 19 16.49 10.40 16.84
C ALA A 19 15.34 10.79 15.88
N SER A 20 15.67 11.34 14.71
CA SER A 20 14.67 11.77 13.72
C SER A 20 14.22 10.68 12.73
N THR A 21 14.85 9.50 12.72
CA THR A 21 14.53 8.43 11.74
C THR A 21 13.27 7.63 12.05
N GLU A 22 12.42 8.10 12.96
CA GLU A 22 11.11 7.53 13.25
C GLU A 22 10.13 7.83 12.09
N MET A 23 10.40 7.26 10.92
CA MET A 23 9.51 7.31 9.77
C MET A 23 8.37 6.31 10.02
N MET A 24 7.25 6.78 10.57
CA MET A 24 6.02 5.98 10.58
C MET A 24 5.63 5.68 9.13
N MET A 25 5.89 4.45 8.71
CA MET A 25 5.39 3.93 7.44
C MET A 25 3.88 3.75 7.63
N VAL A 26 3.10 4.73 7.19
CA VAL A 26 1.65 4.55 7.08
C VAL A 26 1.44 3.68 5.85
N GLU A 27 1.50 2.36 6.02
CA GLU A 27 0.84 1.46 5.08
C GLU A 27 -0.65 1.82 5.13
N GLY A 28 -1.13 2.53 4.11
CA GLY A 28 -2.55 2.79 3.95
C GLY A 28 -3.28 1.45 4.01
N ARG A 29 -4.27 1.31 4.88
CA ARG A 29 -4.94 0.01 5.02
C ARG A 29 -5.65 -0.26 3.70
N VAL A 30 -5.51 -1.48 3.19
CA VAL A 30 -6.19 -1.88 1.96
C VAL A 30 -7.30 -2.83 2.34
N CYS A 31 -8.54 -2.43 2.04
CA CYS A 31 -9.73 -3.23 2.29
C CYS A 31 -10.12 -3.96 1.01
N GLU A 32 -10.20 -5.28 1.10
CA GLU A 32 -10.72 -6.13 0.02
C GLU A 32 -12.26 -6.19 0.08
N ARG A 33 -12.90 -6.06 -1.08
CA ARG A 33 -14.35 -6.26 -1.24
C ARG A 33 -14.63 -6.96 -2.55
N ARG A 34 -15.58 -7.90 -2.56
CA ARG A 34 -16.06 -8.47 -3.84
C ARG A 34 -16.66 -7.35 -4.69
N SER A 35 -16.32 -7.31 -5.97
CA SER A 35 -16.89 -6.38 -6.93
C SER A 35 -18.40 -6.53 -6.99
N LYS A 36 -19.11 -5.40 -6.93
CA LYS A 36 -20.58 -5.37 -7.06
C LYS A 36 -21.02 -5.29 -8.52
N THR A 37 -20.13 -4.86 -9.41
CA THR A 37 -20.44 -4.66 -10.82
C THR A 37 -19.96 -5.80 -11.70
N TRP A 38 -19.02 -6.61 -11.23
CA TRP A 38 -18.52 -7.77 -11.97
C TRP A 38 -19.50 -8.94 -11.85
N THR A 39 -19.93 -9.46 -12.99
CA THR A 39 -20.82 -10.62 -13.06
C THR A 39 -20.14 -11.78 -13.77
N GLY A 40 -20.28 -12.99 -13.20
CA GLY A 40 -19.75 -14.21 -13.80
C GLY A 40 -18.29 -14.51 -13.45
N PHE A 41 -17.70 -15.44 -14.19
CA PHE A 41 -16.36 -15.96 -13.95
C PHE A 41 -15.28 -14.89 -14.15
N CYS A 42 -14.39 -14.74 -13.18
CA CYS A 42 -13.23 -13.85 -13.28
C CYS A 42 -12.00 -14.61 -13.80
N GLY A 43 -11.77 -14.55 -15.12
CA GLY A 43 -10.58 -15.12 -15.77
C GLY A 43 -9.55 -14.09 -16.22
N ASN A 44 -9.86 -12.79 -16.08
CA ASN A 44 -9.02 -11.70 -16.55
C ASN A 44 -8.83 -10.64 -15.45
N THR A 45 -7.75 -10.77 -14.70
CA THR A 45 -7.35 -9.85 -13.63
C THR A 45 -7.22 -8.41 -14.13
N ARG A 46 -6.70 -8.18 -15.34
CA ARG A 46 -6.55 -6.82 -15.90
C ARG A 46 -7.90 -6.17 -16.21
N GLY A 47 -8.87 -6.97 -16.66
CA GLY A 47 -10.25 -6.53 -16.86
C GLY A 47 -10.92 -6.17 -15.53
N CYS A 48 -10.78 -7.04 -14.53
CA CYS A 48 -11.27 -6.81 -13.17
C CYS A 48 -10.67 -5.52 -12.57
N ASP A 49 -9.35 -5.34 -12.63
CA ASP A 49 -8.65 -4.13 -12.18
C ASP A 49 -9.22 -2.85 -12.82
N SER A 50 -9.34 -2.87 -14.15
CA SER A 50 -9.84 -1.73 -14.91
C SER A 50 -11.29 -1.38 -14.55
N GLN A 51 -12.13 -2.39 -14.33
CA GLN A 51 -13.52 -2.19 -13.91
C GLN A 51 -13.59 -1.66 -12.48
N CYS A 52 -12.88 -2.28 -11.54
CA CYS A 52 -12.80 -1.83 -10.14
C CYS A 52 -12.40 -0.35 -10.03
N LYS A 53 -11.38 0.08 -10.79
CA LYS A 53 -10.94 1.48 -10.84
C LYS A 53 -11.99 2.42 -11.44
N ARG A 54 -12.58 2.03 -12.58
CA ARG A 54 -13.49 2.90 -13.34
C ARG A 54 -14.89 3.00 -12.72
N TRP A 55 -15.43 1.89 -12.22
CA TRP A 55 -16.84 1.77 -11.85
C TRP A 55 -17.04 1.83 -10.33
N GLU A 56 -16.11 1.25 -9.56
CA GLU A 56 -16.25 1.19 -8.10
C GLU A 56 -15.35 2.19 -7.37
N ARG A 57 -14.46 2.90 -8.08
CA ARG A 57 -13.46 3.83 -7.50
C ARG A 57 -12.45 3.14 -6.57
N ALA A 58 -12.12 1.88 -6.87
CA ALA A 58 -11.10 1.14 -6.17
C ALA A 58 -9.68 1.57 -6.59
N SER A 59 -8.70 1.27 -5.74
CA SER A 59 -7.28 1.45 -6.05
C SER A 59 -6.79 0.38 -7.03
N HIS A 60 -7.24 -0.87 -6.84
CA HIS A 60 -6.88 -2.02 -7.68
C HIS A 60 -8.02 -3.06 -7.68
N GLY A 61 -7.94 -4.06 -8.55
CA GLY A 61 -8.77 -5.25 -8.49
C GLY A 61 -8.10 -6.50 -9.06
N ALA A 62 -8.44 -7.66 -8.50
CA ALA A 62 -7.90 -8.95 -8.95
C ALA A 62 -8.93 -10.08 -8.92
N CYS A 63 -8.72 -11.10 -9.73
CA CYS A 63 -9.52 -12.33 -9.70
C CYS A 63 -9.01 -13.26 -8.61
N HIS A 64 -9.85 -13.59 -7.63
CA HIS A 64 -9.53 -14.58 -6.60
C HIS A 64 -10.47 -15.78 -6.71
N ALA A 65 -9.96 -16.96 -6.34
CA ALA A 65 -10.75 -18.16 -6.25
C ALA A 65 -11.80 -17.99 -5.14
N GLN A 66 -13.07 -18.15 -5.49
CA GLN A 66 -14.16 -18.13 -4.54
C GLN A 66 -15.22 -19.11 -4.99
N PHE A 67 -15.41 -20.16 -4.20
CA PHE A 67 -16.29 -21.26 -4.60
C PHE A 67 -17.75 -20.78 -4.73
N PRO A 68 -18.43 -21.08 -5.85
CA PRO A 68 -17.92 -21.75 -7.05
C PRO A 68 -17.17 -20.80 -8.01
N GLY A 69 -15.95 -21.19 -8.42
CA GLY A 69 -15.17 -20.50 -9.46
C GLY A 69 -14.24 -19.39 -8.97
N PHE A 70 -14.12 -18.32 -9.76
CA PHE A 70 -13.30 -17.14 -9.49
C PHE A 70 -14.17 -15.89 -9.56
N ALA A 71 -14.03 -15.01 -8.57
CA ALA A 71 -14.72 -13.73 -8.49
C ALA A 71 -13.74 -12.56 -8.57
N CYS A 72 -14.21 -11.42 -9.04
CA CYS A 72 -13.44 -10.17 -9.03
C CYS A 72 -13.54 -9.52 -7.65
N PHE A 73 -12.39 -9.18 -7.07
CA PHE A 73 -12.28 -8.46 -5.81
C PHE A 73 -11.58 -7.13 -6.06
N CYS A 74 -12.16 -6.06 -5.51
CA CYS A 74 -11.66 -4.71 -5.58
C CYS A 74 -11.02 -4.31 -4.25
N TYR A 75 -9.90 -3.60 -4.34
CA TYR A 75 -9.10 -3.14 -3.22
C TYR A 75 -9.23 -1.63 -3.04
N PHE A 76 -9.69 -1.21 -1.86
CA PHE A 76 -9.94 0.18 -1.53
C PHE A 76 -8.97 0.65 -0.47
N ASN A 77 -8.54 1.91 -0.56
CA ASN A 77 -7.84 2.55 0.55
C ASN A 77 -8.85 2.78 1.68
N CYS A 78 -8.50 2.28 2.86
CA CYS A 78 -9.15 2.42 4.15
C CYS A 78 -8.06 2.60 5.23
#